data_AF-A0A352VHT7-F1
#
_entry.id   AF-A0A352VHT7-F1
#
_cell.length_a   1.000
_cell.length_b   1.000
_cell.length_c   1.000
_cell.angle_alpha   90.00
_cell.angle_beta   90.00
_cell.angle_gamma   90.00
#
_symmetry.space_group_name_H-M   'P 1'
#
loop_
_entity.id
_entity.type
_entity.pdbx_description
1 polymer ?
#
loop_
_entity_poly.entity_id
_entity_poly.type
_entity_poly.pdbx_seq_one_letter_code
_entity_poly.pdbx_strand_id
1 'polypeptide(L)'
;SQTTSKTTSNADEISQSIGYSEEELADLPDNTNLGLGCGNPTAIASLREGQTVLDLGSGAGIDCFLAATRVGPSGKVIGVDMTHQMIDKARENA
;
A
#
# COMPACT_ATOMS: atom_id res chain seq x y z
N SER A 1 -36.51 -0.18 10.34
CA SER A 1 -35.10 -0.48 10.62
C SER A 1 -34.43 -0.88 9.32
N GLN A 2 -33.75 0.06 8.67
CA GLN A 2 -33.07 -0.19 7.39
C GLN A 2 -31.68 -0.74 7.68
N THR A 3 -31.44 -1.99 7.29
CA THR A 3 -30.13 -2.64 7.31
C THR A 3 -29.34 -2.11 6.11
N THR A 4 -28.34 -1.26 6.35
CA THR A 4 -27.43 -0.76 5.33
C THR A 4 -26.51 -1.89 4.88
N SER A 5 -26.82 -2.49 3.73
CA SER A 5 -25.89 -3.34 2.98
C SER A 5 -24.74 -2.46 2.51
N LYS A 6 -23.57 -2.58 3.15
CA LYS A 6 -22.34 -1.92 2.71
C LYS A 6 -21.94 -2.58 1.39
N THR A 7 -22.13 -1.87 0.27
CA THR A 7 -21.75 -2.36 -1.05
C THR A 7 -20.24 -2.55 -1.08
N THR A 8 -19.78 -3.80 -1.05
CA THR A 8 -18.39 -4.17 -1.29
C THR A 8 -18.00 -3.73 -2.70
N SER A 9 -16.88 -3.03 -2.85
CA SER A 9 -16.39 -2.62 -4.16
C SER A 9 -15.64 -3.78 -4.82
N ASN A 10 -15.67 -3.89 -6.15
CA ASN A 10 -14.90 -4.90 -6.89
C ASN A 10 -13.40 -4.88 -6.54
N ALA A 11 -12.87 -3.73 -6.12
CA ALA A 11 -11.47 -3.60 -5.71
C ALA A 11 -11.20 -4.30 -4.36
N ASP A 12 -12.16 -4.32 -3.44
CA ASP A 12 -12.00 -4.99 -2.14
C ASP A 12 -12.00 -6.51 -2.29
N GLU A 13 -12.85 -7.04 -3.17
CA GLU A 13 -12.87 -8.47 -3.50
C GLU A 13 -11.55 -8.92 -4.17
N ILE A 14 -11.01 -8.11 -5.08
CA ILE A 14 -9.70 -8.37 -5.71
C ILE A 14 -8.60 -8.33 -4.65
N SER A 15 -8.61 -7.36 -3.74
CA SER A 15 -7.60 -7.22 -2.69
C SER A 15 -7.62 -8.35 -1.66
N GLN A 16 -8.80 -8.86 -1.30
CA GLN A 16 -8.91 -10.06 -0.48
C GLN A 16 -8.34 -11.30 -1.19
N SER A 17 -8.57 -11.43 -2.51
CA SER A 17 -8.07 -12.57 -3.30
C SER A 17 -6.54 -12.63 -3.43
N ILE A 18 -5.85 -11.50 -3.26
CA ILE A 18 -4.39 -11.39 -3.28
C ILE A 18 -3.76 -11.38 -1.88
N GLY A 19 -4.57 -11.55 -0.82
CA GLY A 19 -4.09 -11.86 0.53
C GLY A 19 -4.17 -10.73 1.57
N TYR A 20 -4.90 -9.65 1.31
CA TYR A 20 -5.20 -8.64 2.33
C TYR A 20 -6.35 -9.09 3.24
N SER A 21 -6.20 -8.89 4.55
CA SER A 21 -7.27 -9.14 5.52
C SER A 21 -8.29 -8.00 5.59
N GLU A 22 -9.50 -8.29 6.09
CA GLU A 22 -10.54 -7.26 6.26
C GLU A 22 -10.13 -6.13 7.21
N GLU A 23 -9.29 -6.42 8.22
CA GLU A 23 -8.74 -5.40 9.13
C GLU A 23 -7.74 -4.48 8.42
N GLU A 24 -6.88 -5.01 7.56
CA GLU A 24 -5.93 -4.21 6.77
C GLU A 24 -6.64 -3.31 5.76
N LEU A 25 -7.78 -3.74 5.22
CA LEU A 25 -8.61 -2.93 4.33
C LEU A 25 -9.44 -1.88 5.09
N ALA A 26 -9.78 -2.14 6.35
CA ALA A 26 -10.55 -1.21 7.18
C ALA A 26 -9.72 -0.01 7.67
N ASP A 27 -8.40 -0.17 7.79
CA ASP A 27 -7.46 0.90 8.16
C ASP A 27 -7.03 1.78 6.97
N LEU A 28 -7.42 1.43 5.74
CA LEU A 28 -7.13 2.24 4.57
C LEU A 28 -8.09 3.44 4.47
N PRO A 29 -7.58 4.65 4.15
CA PRO A 29 -8.43 5.78 3.82
C PRO A 29 -9.36 5.46 2.65
N ASP A 30 -10.58 6.04 2.65
CA ASP A 30 -11.52 5.86 1.54
C ASP A 30 -10.87 6.27 0.19
N ASN A 31 -10.90 5.36 -0.81
CA ASN A 31 -10.34 5.46 -2.17
C ASN A 31 -8.87 5.05 -2.41
N THR A 32 -8.17 4.43 -1.46
CA THR A 32 -6.79 3.93 -1.72
C THR A 32 -6.74 2.58 -2.46
N ASN A 33 -7.77 1.75 -2.38
CA ASN A 33 -7.81 0.45 -3.04
C ASN A 33 -8.44 0.55 -4.44
N LEU A 34 -7.63 0.83 -5.46
CA LEU A 34 -8.08 0.94 -6.85
C LEU A 34 -7.91 -0.36 -7.67
N GLY A 35 -7.52 -1.47 -7.04
CA GLY A 35 -7.29 -2.75 -7.72
C GLY A 35 -6.15 -2.75 -8.73
N LEU A 36 -5.23 -1.79 -8.63
CA LEU A 36 -4.11 -1.56 -9.57
C LEU A 36 -2.73 -1.87 -8.99
N GLY A 37 -2.63 -2.15 -7.69
CA GLY A 37 -1.38 -2.53 -7.04
C GLY A 37 -1.23 -4.04 -7.01
N CYS A 38 -0.14 -4.58 -7.57
CA CYS A 38 0.36 -5.89 -7.14
C CYS A 38 1.06 -5.73 -5.78
N GLY A 39 0.35 -5.18 -4.78
CA GLY A 39 0.87 -5.09 -3.43
C GLY A 39 1.13 -6.51 -2.94
N ASN A 40 2.35 -6.79 -2.49
CA ASN A 40 2.72 -8.08 -1.91
C ASN A 40 2.70 -7.96 -0.38
N PRO A 41 1.54 -8.11 0.28
CA PRO A 41 1.42 -7.95 1.73
C PRO A 41 2.30 -8.94 2.48
N THR A 42 2.58 -10.12 1.91
CA THR A 42 3.49 -11.10 2.52
C THR A 42 4.94 -10.61 2.53
N ALA A 43 5.41 -9.96 1.46
CA ALA A 43 6.75 -9.39 1.42
C ALA A 43 6.91 -8.26 2.44
N ILE A 44 5.92 -7.36 2.54
CA ILE A 44 5.90 -6.26 3.52
C ILE A 44 5.84 -6.81 4.95
N ALA A 45 5.07 -7.88 5.20
CA ALA A 45 4.98 -8.51 6.51
C ALA A 45 6.30 -9.14 6.99
N SER A 46 7.15 -9.59 6.06
CA SER A 46 8.45 -10.21 6.38
C SER A 46 9.59 -9.22 6.63
N LEU A 47 9.37 -7.93 6.36
CA LEU A 47 10.37 -6.88 6.56
C LEU A 47 10.78 -6.77 8.02
N ARG A 48 12.09 -6.56 8.23
CA ARG A 48 12.68 -6.42 9.55
C ARG A 48 13.22 -5.00 9.73
N GLU A 49 13.27 -4.58 10.98
CA GLU A 49 13.86 -3.30 11.36
C GLU A 49 15.31 -3.18 10.83
N GLY A 50 15.66 -2.01 10.31
CA GLY A 50 16.98 -1.71 9.76
C GLY A 50 17.19 -2.17 8.32
N GLN A 51 16.24 -2.88 7.70
CA GLN A 51 16.39 -3.30 6.31
C GLN A 51 16.27 -2.14 5.31
N THR A 52 16.89 -2.33 4.14
CA THR A 52 16.73 -1.45 2.98
C THR A 52 15.85 -2.12 1.95
N VAL A 53 14.82 -1.40 1.48
CA VAL A 53 13.83 -1.87 0.51
C VAL A 53 13.89 -1.02 -0.76
N LEU A 54 13.76 -1.68 -1.91
CA LEU A 54 13.62 -1.04 -3.22
C LEU A 54 12.27 -1.43 -3.81
N ASP A 55 11.48 -0.43 -4.16
CA ASP A 55 10.17 -0.56 -4.80
C ASP A 55 10.25 -0.04 -6.25
N LEU A 56 9.87 -0.89 -7.20
CA LEU A 56 9.99 -0.62 -8.64
C LEU A 56 8.59 -0.42 -9.25
N GLY A 57 8.31 0.79 -9.71
CA GLY A 57 6.97 1.22 -10.07
C GLY A 57 6.18 1.70 -8.85
N SER A 58 6.83 2.46 -7.96
CA SER A 58 6.28 2.83 -6.64
C SER A 58 5.03 3.72 -6.71
N GLY A 59 4.70 4.28 -7.88
CA GLY A 59 3.58 5.20 -8.05
C GLY A 59 3.66 6.37 -7.07
N ALA A 60 2.54 6.68 -6.42
CA ALA A 60 2.45 7.72 -5.40
C ALA A 60 3.03 7.29 -4.02
N GLY A 61 3.65 6.13 -3.91
CA GLY A 61 4.46 5.71 -2.76
C GLY A 61 3.76 4.85 -1.71
N ILE A 62 2.58 4.29 -1.97
CA ILE A 62 1.79 3.52 -0.97
C ILE A 62 2.64 2.39 -0.35
N ASP A 63 3.21 1.51 -1.19
CA ASP A 63 4.02 0.39 -0.71
C ASP A 63 5.31 0.86 -0.02
N CYS A 64 5.87 1.98 -0.49
CA CYS A 64 7.03 2.59 0.15
C CYS A 64 6.75 3.05 1.60
N PHE A 65 5.62 3.71 1.83
CA PHE A 65 5.23 4.18 3.17
C PHE A 65 4.88 3.03 4.11
N LEU A 66 4.21 2.00 3.60
CA LEU A 66 3.93 0.77 4.36
C LEU A 66 5.23 0.06 4.74
N ALA A 67 6.17 -0.09 3.80
CA ALA A 67 7.49 -0.66 4.07
C ALA A 67 8.29 0.18 5.07
N ALA A 68 8.22 1.52 5.00
CA ALA A 68 8.95 2.43 5.88
C ALA A 68 8.55 2.22 7.35
N THR A 69 7.26 2.02 7.60
CA THR A 69 6.73 1.70 8.94
C THR A 69 7.29 0.37 9.47
N ARG A 70 7.50 -0.62 8.60
CA ARG A 70 8.02 -1.96 9.00
C ARG A 70 9.53 -1.98 9.21
N VAL A 71 10.30 -1.31 8.37
CA VAL A 71 11.77 -1.27 8.51
C VAL A 71 12.25 -0.28 9.59
N GLY A 72 11.36 0.58 10.07
CA GLY A 72 11.62 1.47 11.20
C GLY A 72 12.65 2.56 10.90
N PRO A 73 13.01 3.36 11.92
CA PRO A 73 13.84 4.56 11.75
C PRO A 73 15.30 4.26 11.38
N SER A 74 15.77 3.04 11.62
CA SER A 74 17.09 2.56 11.21
C SER A 74 17.12 1.99 9.79
N GLY A 75 15.94 1.74 9.18
CA GLY A 75 15.79 1.23 7.84
C GLY A 75 15.73 2.32 6.77
N LYS A 76 15.62 1.89 5.52
CA LYS A 76 15.47 2.80 4.36
C LYS A 76 14.55 2.18 3.32
N VAL A 77 13.71 3.01 2.70
CA VAL A 77 12.91 2.61 1.55
C VAL A 77 13.20 3.55 0.38
N ILE A 78 13.36 2.97 -0.80
CA ILE A 78 13.67 3.68 -2.04
C ILE A 78 12.59 3.33 -3.05
N GLY A 79 11.75 4.30 -3.40
CA GLY A 79 10.78 4.17 -4.49
C GLY A 79 11.38 4.65 -5.81
N VAL A 80 11.17 3.88 -6.88
CA VAL A 80 11.52 4.24 -8.24
C VAL A 80 10.26 4.20 -9.09
N ASP A 81 9.94 5.30 -9.76
CA ASP A 81 8.87 5.36 -10.75
C ASP A 81 9.37 6.03 -12.04
N MET A 82 8.72 5.75 -13.16
CA MET A 82 9.06 6.33 -14.45
C MET A 82 8.44 7.72 -14.65
N THR A 83 7.29 7.97 -14.05
CA THR A 83 6.47 9.14 -14.36
C THR A 83 6.71 10.28 -13.37
N HIS A 84 7.07 11.46 -13.88
CA HIS A 84 7.28 12.65 -13.07
C HIS A 84 6.07 12.97 -12.18
N GLN A 85 4.85 12.83 -12.72
CA GLN A 85 3.63 13.07 -11.97
C GLN A 85 3.49 12.18 -10.73
N MET A 86 3.86 10.89 -10.80
CA MET A 86 3.79 10.00 -9.64
C MET A 86 4.91 10.31 -8.64
N ILE A 87 6.11 10.62 -9.12
CA ILE A 87 7.24 11.03 -8.28
C ILE A 87 6.88 12.29 -7.49
N ASP A 88 6.28 13.29 -8.13
CA ASP A 88 5.90 14.54 -7.47
C ASP A 88 4.82 14.30 -6.42
N LYS A 89 3.79 13.51 -6.73
CA LYS A 89 2.78 13.09 -5.75
C LYS A 89 3.38 12.32 -4.58
N ALA A 90 4.31 11.41 -4.83
CA ALA A 90 4.97 10.64 -3.77
C ALA A 90 5.78 11.55 -2.83
N ARG A 91 6.43 12.59 -3.37
CA ARG A 91 7.18 13.59 -2.58
C ARG A 91 6.26 14.49 -1.76
N GLU A 92 5.10 14.87 -2.29
CA GLU A 92 4.11 15.66 -1.55
C GLU A 92 3.54 14.89 -0.35
N ASN A 93 3.50 13.57 -0.43
CA ASN A 93 3.00 12.68 0.63
C ASN A 93 4.05 12.30 1.69
N ALA A 94 5.33 12.65 1.49
CA ALA A 94 6.47 12.16 2.28
C ALA A 94 6.91 13.08 3.43
#